data_AF-A0A527HJN8-F1
#
_entry.id   AF-A0A527HJN8-F1
#
_cell.length_a   1.000
_cell.length_b   1.000
_cell.length_c   1.000
_cell.angle_alpha   90.00
_cell.angle_beta   90.00
_cell.angle_gamma   90.00
#
_symmetry.space_group_name_H-M   'P 1'
#
loop_
_entity.id
_entity.type
_entity.pdbx_description
1 polymer ?
#
loop_
_entity_poly.entity_id
_entity_poly.type
_entity_poly.pdbx_seq_one_letter_code
_entity_poly.pdbx_strand_id
1 'polypeptide(L)' 'MDQGDEGDGQTANADYSIRVAAGIGAFTCDEWNGFAGTARGDSETSYNPLVSFSFLSALEDSGCAVRRTGWQ' A
#
# COMPACT_ATOMS: atom_id res chain seq x y z
N MET A 1 -39.07 20.95 30.84
CA MET A 1 -38.95 19.80 29.94
C MET A 1 -38.40 20.33 28.63
N ASP A 2 -37.17 20.00 28.30
CA ASP A 2 -36.76 19.58 26.96
C ASP A 2 -35.36 18.98 27.11
N GLN A 3 -35.25 17.71 26.77
CA GLN A 3 -34.11 16.82 27.01
C GLN A 3 -33.74 16.26 25.63
N GLY A 4 -32.46 16.32 25.26
CA GLY A 4 -31.94 15.79 23.99
C GLY A 4 -30.99 16.80 23.36
N ASP A 5 -29.76 16.49 22.98
CA ASP A 5 -29.18 15.22 22.59
C ASP A 5 -27.67 15.39 22.78
N GLU A 6 -27.11 14.77 23.84
CA GLU A 6 -25.67 14.60 23.96
C GLU A 6 -25.29 13.52 22.94
N GLY A 7 -24.93 13.96 21.73
CA GLY A 7 -24.34 13.13 20.70
C GLY A 7 -22.96 12.65 21.13
N ASP A 8 -22.96 11.66 22.03
CA ASP A 8 -21.82 10.86 22.44
C ASP A 8 -21.40 10.01 21.24
N GLY A 9 -20.73 10.64 20.28
CA GLY A 9 -20.09 10.01 19.14
C GLY A 9 -18.82 9.30 19.61
N GLN A 10 -19.00 8.25 20.41
CA GLN A 10 -18.00 7.30 20.85
C GLN A 10 -17.01 7.03 19.72
N THR A 11 -15.80 7.59 19.80
CA THR A 11 -14.69 7.17 18.95
C THR A 11 -14.44 5.72 19.30
N ALA A 12 -15.06 4.80 18.56
CA ALA A 12 -14.81 3.37 18.70
C ALA A 12 -13.31 3.19 18.54
N ASN A 13 -12.64 2.86 19.64
CA ASN A 13 -11.21 2.59 19.67
C ASN A 13 -11.00 1.25 18.97
N ALA A 14 -11.06 1.26 17.64
CA ALA A 14 -10.81 0.10 16.82
C ALA A 14 -9.33 -0.26 17.01
N ASP A 15 -9.08 -1.50 17.39
CA ASP A 15 -7.73 -2.04 17.47
C ASP A 15 -7.19 -2.17 16.04
N TYR A 16 -6.32 -1.24 15.64
CA TYR A 16 -5.68 -1.25 14.33
C TYR A 16 -4.33 -1.96 14.42
N SER A 17 -4.17 -3.06 13.68
CA SER A 17 -2.87 -3.71 13.50
C SER A 17 -2.27 -3.32 12.15
N ILE A 18 -1.10 -2.68 12.15
CA ILE A 18 -0.34 -2.37 10.93
C ILE A 18 0.73 -3.43 10.73
N ARG A 19 0.89 -3.92 9.49
CA ARG A 19 1.98 -4.82 9.09
C ARG A 19 2.73 -4.21 7.92
N VAL A 20 4.05 -4.36 7.94
CA VAL A 20 4.93 -3.84 6.90
C VAL A 20 5.70 -5.01 6.30
N ALA A 21 5.62 -5.15 4.98
CA ALA A 21 6.43 -6.11 4.24
C ALA A 21 7.89 -5.63 4.16
N ALA A 22 8.84 -6.55 4.29
CA ALA A 22 10.28 -6.22 4.28
C ALA A 22 10.84 -5.99 2.87
N GLY A 23 10.11 -6.37 1.83
CA GLY A 23 10.52 -6.28 0.43
C GLY A 23 9.38 -6.64 -0.52
N ILE A 24 9.59 -6.45 -1.81
CA ILE A 24 8.57 -6.68 -2.85
C ILE A 24 8.25 -8.17 -3.00
N GLY A 25 9.23 -9.05 -2.77
CA GLY A 25 9.08 -10.50 -2.81
C GLY A 25 8.15 -11.09 -1.73
N ALA A 26 7.60 -10.27 -0.83
CA ALA A 26 6.56 -10.69 0.11
C ALA A 26 5.19 -10.94 -0.55
N PHE A 27 5.03 -10.51 -1.81
CA PHE A 27 3.81 -10.68 -2.60
C PHE A 27 4.11 -11.48 -3.86
N THR A 28 3.11 -12.20 -4.35
CA THR A 28 3.12 -12.70 -5.73
C THR A 28 2.81 -11.57 -6.71
N CYS A 29 3.21 -11.76 -7.98
CA CYS A 29 2.89 -10.80 -9.04
C CYS A 29 1.37 -10.61 -9.20
N ASP A 30 0.59 -11.69 -9.11
CA ASP A 30 -0.88 -11.64 -9.27
C ASP A 30 -1.55 -10.87 -8.12
N GLU A 31 -1.10 -11.07 -6.88
CA GLU A 31 -1.59 -10.28 -5.74
C GLU A 31 -1.29 -8.78 -5.92
N TRP A 32 -0.06 -8.45 -6.35
CA TRP A 32 0.34 -7.07 -6.56
C TRP A 32 -0.44 -6.39 -7.68
N ASN A 33 -0.73 -7.12 -8.76
CA ASN A 33 -1.52 -6.63 -9.89
C ASN A 33 -2.99 -6.33 -9.52
N GLY A 34 -3.46 -6.81 -8.37
CA GLY A 34 -4.77 -6.47 -7.83
C GLY A 34 -4.85 -5.08 -7.18
N PHE A 35 -3.71 -4.42 -6.95
CA PHE A 35 -3.68 -3.05 -6.41
C PHE A 35 -3.92 -2.00 -7.50
N ALA A 36 -4.53 -0.88 -7.10
CA ALA A 36 -4.82 0.22 -8.00
C ALA A 36 -3.54 0.78 -8.65
N GLY A 37 -3.56 0.92 -9.97
CA GLY A 37 -2.47 1.53 -10.75
C GLY A 37 -1.19 0.69 -10.89
N THR A 38 -1.13 -0.54 -10.36
CA THR A 38 0.05 -1.43 -10.50
C THR A 38 0.01 -2.30 -11.75
N ALA A 39 -1.16 -2.43 -12.38
CA ALA A 39 -1.38 -3.15 -13.62
C ALA A 39 -2.24 -2.34 -14.60
N ARG A 40 -2.25 -2.76 -15.87
CA ARG A 40 -3.15 -2.20 -16.89
C ARG A 40 -4.53 -2.84 -16.75
N GLY A 41 -5.57 -2.10 -17.17
CA GLY A 41 -6.93 -2.63 -17.25
C GLY A 41 -7.84 -2.20 -16.09
N ASP A 42 -7.32 -1.45 -15.13
CA ASP A 42 -8.13 -0.70 -14.16
C ASP A 42 -8.75 0.53 -14.85
N SER A 43 -10.06 0.70 -14.72
CA SER A 43 -10.81 1.83 -15.29
C SER A 43 -10.74 3.08 -14.42
N GLU A 44 -10.54 2.92 -13.12
CA GLU A 44 -10.58 3.99 -12.12
C GLU A 44 -9.19 4.61 -11.93
N THR A 45 -8.14 3.79 -11.99
CA THR A 45 -6.76 4.24 -11.79
C THR A 45 -5.89 3.93 -12.99
N SER A 46 -5.27 4.98 -13.55
CA SER A 46 -4.31 4.81 -14.66
C SER A 46 -3.07 4.04 -14.20
N TYR A 47 -2.62 3.12 -15.04
CA TYR A 47 -1.42 2.32 -14.80
C TYR A 47 -0.16 3.20 -14.68
N ASN A 48 0.58 3.05 -13.59
CA ASN A 48 1.89 3.65 -13.38
C ASN A 48 2.99 2.57 -13.45
N PRO A 49 3.85 2.57 -14.47
CA PRO A 49 4.88 1.54 -14.63
C PRO A 49 5.94 1.52 -13.51
N LEU A 50 6.14 2.65 -12.81
CA LEU A 50 7.12 2.76 -11.72
C LEU A 50 6.67 2.06 -10.43
N VAL A 51 5.40 1.68 -10.32
CA VAL A 51 4.85 0.91 -9.19
C VAL A 51 4.45 -0.51 -9.60
N SER A 52 4.84 -0.94 -10.80
CA SER A 52 4.62 -2.32 -11.25
C SER A 52 5.49 -3.31 -10.48
N PHE A 53 4.98 -4.53 -10.28
CA PHE A 53 5.71 -5.59 -9.59
C PHE A 53 7.08 -5.85 -10.23
N SER A 54 7.12 -5.96 -11.56
CA SER A 54 8.34 -6.24 -12.31
C SER A 54 9.41 -5.16 -12.16
N PHE A 55 9.02 -3.89 -12.15
CA PHE A 55 9.95 -2.77 -11.99
C PHE A 55 10.55 -2.74 -10.59
N LEU A 56 9.72 -2.87 -9.55
CA LEU A 56 10.17 -2.85 -8.16
C LEU A 56 11.00 -4.09 -7.81
N SER A 57 10.64 -5.27 -8.33
CA SER A 57 11.44 -6.49 -8.21
C SER A 57 12.82 -6.33 -8.84
N ALA A 58 12.91 -5.75 -10.04
CA ALA A 58 14.19 -5.49 -10.68
C ALA A 58 15.07 -4.49 -9.88
N LEU A 59 14.47 -3.48 -9.24
CA LEU A 59 15.20 -2.56 -8.36
C LEU A 59 15.74 -3.26 -7.11
N GLU A 60 14.96 -4.15 -6.50
CA GLU A 60 15.36 -4.95 -5.35
C GLU A 60 16.48 -5.93 -5.72
N ASP A 61 16.30 -6.71 -6.79
CA ASP A 61 17.25 -7.73 -7.26
C ASP A 61 18.59 -7.13 -7.71
N SER A 62 18.55 -5.95 -8.34
CA SER A 62 19.78 -5.26 -8.76
C SER A 62 20.55 -4.65 -7.59
N GLY A 63 19.92 -4.48 -6.43
CA GLY A 63 20.53 -3.85 -5.25
C GLY A 63 20.95 -2.40 -5.47
N CYS A 64 20.43 -1.71 -6.49
CA CYS A 64 20.80 -0.33 -6.82
C CYS A 64 20.04 0.71 -5.96
N ALA A 65 18.87 0.34 -5.45
CA ALA A 65 18.01 1.16 -4.59
C ALA A 65 17.95 0.57 -3.17
N VAL A 66 19.10 0.43 -2.53
CA VAL A 66 19.22 -0.11 -1.15
C VAL A 66 19.73 0.98 -0.20
N ARG A 67 19.53 0.81 1.11
CA ARG A 67 20.02 1.77 2.11
C ARG A 67 21.52 2.09 1.96
N ARG A 68 22.33 1.10 1.58
CA ARG A 68 23.78 1.25 1.31
C ARG A 68 24.08 2.23 0.16
N THR A 69 23.16 2.44 -0.78
CA THR A 69 23.34 3.37 -1.91
C THR A 69 22.81 4.79 -1.60
N GLY A 70 22.48 5.08 -0.34
CA GLY A 70 22.06 6.41 0.11
C GLY A 70 20.57 6.70 -0.04
N TRP A 71 19.76 5.70 -0.40
CA TRP A 71 18.31 5.79 -0.43
C TRP A 71 17.78 5.54 1.00
N GLN A 72 17.45 6.61 1.72
CA GLN A 72 16.82 6.59 3.05
C GLN A 72 15.72 7.64 3.15
#